data_AF-A0A9D2DU16-F1
#
_entry.id   AF-A0A9D2DU16-F1
#
_cell.length_a   1.000
_cell.length_b   1.000
_cell.length_c   1.000
_cell.angle_alpha   90.00
_cell.angle_beta   90.00
_cell.angle_gamma   90.00
#
_symmetry.space_group_name_H-M   'P 1'
#
loop_
_entity.id
_entity.type
_entity.pdbx_description
1 polymer ?
#
loop_
_entity_poly.entity_id
_entity_poly.type
_entity_poly.pdbx_seq_one_letter_code
_entity_poly.pdbx_strand_id
1 'polypeptide(L)' 'MKLRLFKVTYREWNHTFSGKSWREMLAVGRDAEDAISRARKEADKDATDFEAWEITNIMGYKIAVGEKVLQKKANKK' A
#
# COMPACT_ATOMS: atom_id res chain seq x y z
N MET A 1 -5.51 17.35 -4.57
CA MET A 1 -4.32 16.60 -4.09
C MET A 1 -4.15 15.35 -4.94
N LYS A 2 -2.92 15.03 -5.36
CA LYS A 2 -2.61 13.86 -6.21
C LYS A 2 -2.60 12.59 -5.35
N LEU A 3 -3.09 11.47 -5.89
CA LEU A 3 -3.03 10.18 -5.23
C LEU A 3 -1.58 9.67 -5.19
N ARG A 4 -1.26 8.95 -4.12
CA ARG A 4 0.07 8.38 -3.84
C ARG A 4 -0.09 6.92 -3.41
N LEU A 5 0.94 6.13 -3.66
CA LEU A 5 1.00 4.73 -3.26
C LEU A 5 1.70 4.64 -1.91
N PHE A 6 1.12 3.88 -0.98
CA PHE A 6 1.68 3.63 0.33
C PHE A 6 1.77 2.12 0.59
N LYS A 7 2.85 1.72 1.24
CA LYS A 7 2.94 0.44 1.95
C LYS A 7 2.43 0.68 3.37
N VAL A 8 1.35 0.01 3.73
CA VAL A 8 0.80 0.01 5.08
C VAL A 8 1.21 -1.27 5.77
N THR A 9 1.84 -1.15 6.93
CA THR A 9 2.18 -2.29 7.80
C THR A 9 1.33 -2.23 9.05
N TYR A 10 0.87 -3.38 9.52
CA TYR A 10 0.05 -3.48 10.71
C TYR A 10 0.18 -4.86 11.35
N ARG A 11 -0.28 -5.01 12.58
CA ARG A 11 -0.30 -6.27 13.30
C ARG A 11 -1.70 -6.82 13.41
N GLU A 12 -1.86 -8.07 13.01
CA GLU A 12 -3.10 -8.83 13.17
C GLU A 12 -2.89 -10.02 14.11
N TRP A 13 -3.94 -10.36 14.85
CA TRP A 13 -3.94 -11.57 15.65
C TRP A 13 -4.01 -12.79 14.73
N ASN A 14 -3.09 -13.71 14.94
CA ASN A 14 -3.04 -14.98 14.23
C ASN A 14 -3.50 -16.10 15.17
N HIS A 15 -4.70 -16.61 14.94
CA HIS A 15 -5.28 -17.69 15.75
C HIS A 15 -4.49 -19.00 15.66
N THR A 16 -3.77 -19.25 14.57
CA THR A 16 -2.99 -20.48 14.36
C THR A 16 -1.68 -20.51 15.15
N PHE A 17 -1.08 -19.34 15.39
CA PHE A 17 0.22 -19.22 16.08
C PHE A 17 0.12 -18.49 17.43
N SER A 18 -1.11 -18.22 17.89
CA SER A 18 -1.42 -17.54 19.16
C SER A 18 -0.54 -16.29 19.40
N GLY A 19 -0.46 -15.41 18.40
CA GLY A 19 0.39 -14.23 18.48
C GLY A 19 0.02 -13.16 17.45
N LYS A 20 0.60 -11.97 17.59
CA LYS A 20 0.46 -10.90 16.59
C LYS A 20 1.48 -11.11 15.47
N SER A 21 0.99 -11.23 14.24
CA SER A 21 1.83 -11.32 13.04
C SER A 21 1.80 -10.00 12.29
N TRP A 22 2.95 -9.62 11.75
CA TRP A 22 3.03 -8.47 10.85
C TRP A 22 2.36 -8.79 9.52
N ARG A 23 1.55 -7.85 9.05
CA ARG A 23 0.90 -7.84 7.75
C ARG A 23 1.34 -6.61 7.00
N GLU A 24 1.34 -6.74 5.68
CA GLU A 24 1.66 -5.64 4.77
C GLU A 24 0.56 -5.55 3.71
N MET A 25 0.15 -4.34 3.40
CA MET A 25 -0.87 -4.05 2.40
C MET A 25 -0.46 -2.82 1.59
N LEU A 26 -0.79 -2.82 0.30
CA LEU A 26 -0.65 -1.63 -0.53
C LEU A 26 -1.96 -0.84 -0.50
N ALA A 27 -1.86 0.43 -0.16
CA ALA A 27 -2.99 1.34 -0.16
C ALA A 27 -2.68 2.59 -0.98
N VAL A 28 -3.65 3.03 -1.76
CA VAL A 28 -3.58 4.31 -2.46
C VAL A 28 -4.33 5.34 -1.64
N GLY A 29 -3.69 6.46 -1.32
CA GLY A 29 -4.25 7.53 -0.49
C GLY A 29 -3.78 8.91 -0.94
N ARG A 30 -4.44 9.95 -0.43
CA ARG A 30 -3.96 11.34 -0.58
C ARG A 30 -2.77 11.63 0.33
N ASP A 31 -2.76 10.99 1.49
CA ASP A 31 -1.75 11.08 2.54
C ASP A 31 -1.68 9.73 3.29
N ALA A 32 -0.78 9.65 4.27
CA ALA A 32 -0.60 8.46 5.09
C ALA A 32 -1.87 8.08 5.87
N GLU A 33 -2.65 9.06 6.35
CA GLU A 33 -3.86 8.79 7.13
C GLU A 33 -5.00 8.23 6.27
N ASP A 34 -5.20 8.76 5.06
CA ASP A 34 -6.17 8.23 4.08
C ASP A 34 -5.76 6.81 3.67
N ALA A 35 -4.46 6.55 3.49
CA ALA A 35 -3.96 5.21 3.20
C ALA A 35 -4.21 4.21 4.36
N ILE A 36 -3.93 4.60 5.60
CA ILE A 36 -4.20 3.79 6.79
C ILE A 36 -5.70 3.58 6.97
N SER A 37 -6.52 4.62 6.81
CA SER A 37 -7.98 4.53 6.92
C SER A 37 -8.58 3.54 5.91
N ARG A 38 -8.03 3.49 4.69
CA ARG A 38 -8.41 2.49 3.68
C ARG A 38 -7.94 1.09 4.04
N ALA A 39 -6.69 0.95 4.48
CA ALA A 39 -6.15 -0.34 4.91
C ALA A 39 -6.93 -0.92 6.09
N ARG A 40 -7.35 -0.07 7.05
CA ARG A 40 -8.14 -0.47 8.21
C ARG A 40 -9.55 -0.97 7.88
N LYS A 41 -10.12 -0.57 6.73
CA LYS A 41 -11.41 -1.10 6.27
C LYS A 41 -11.29 -2.54 5.77
N GLU A 42 -10.11 -2.92 5.29
CA GLU A 42 -9.83 -4.23 4.72
C GLU A 42 -9.17 -5.19 5.73
N ALA A 43 -8.42 -4.63 6.69
CA ALA A 43 -7.81 -5.38 7.79
C ALA A 43 -8.85 -5.90 8.79
N ASP A 44 -8.45 -6.89 9.59
CA ASP A 44 -9.26 -7.37 10.70
C ASP A 44 -9.56 -6.26 11.72
N LYS A 45 -10.68 -6.35 12.44
CA LYS A 45 -11.11 -5.36 13.44
C LYS A 45 -10.10 -5.22 14.58
N ASP A 46 -9.38 -6.29 14.87
CA ASP A 46 -8.39 -6.35 15.94
C ASP A 46 -6.98 -5.94 15.47
N ALA A 47 -6.86 -5.50 14.21
CA ALA A 47 -5.61 -5.00 13.68
C ALA A 47 -5.14 -3.74 14.44
N THR A 48 -3.85 -3.70 14.75
CA THR A 48 -3.20 -2.64 15.54
C THR A 48 -1.86 -2.24 14.93
N ASP A 49 -1.23 -1.20 15.48
CA ASP A 49 0.13 -0.78 15.11
C ASP A 49 0.26 -0.43 13.60
N PHE A 50 -0.69 0.34 13.07
CA PHE A 50 -0.67 0.78 11.67
C PHE A 50 0.41 1.82 11.41
N GLU A 51 1.22 1.58 10.40
CA GLU A 51 2.20 2.52 9.87
C GLU A 51 2.06 2.60 8.35
N ALA A 52 2.33 3.77 7.76
CA ALA A 52 2.28 3.94 6.32
C ALA A 52 3.54 4.61 5.79
N TRP A 53 4.07 4.03 4.71
CA TRP A 53 5.30 4.44 4.05
C TRP A 53 5.00 4.75 2.59
N GLU A 54 5.26 5.98 2.15
CA GLU A 54 5.05 6.36 0.74
C GLU A 54 6.03 5.62 -0.17
N ILE A 55 5.51 4.93 -1.17
CA ILE A 55 6.31 4.32 -2.23
C ILE A 55 6.36 5.28 -3.41
N THR A 56 7.53 5.89 -3.63
CA THR A 56 7.75 6.83 -4.73
C THR A 56 8.36 6.16 -5.95
N ASN A 57 9.22 5.17 -5.74
CA ASN A 57 9.97 4.46 -6.78
C ASN A 57 10.03 2.95 -6.50
N ILE A 58 9.96 2.13 -7.56
CA ILE A 58 10.16 0.68 -7.49
C ILE A 58 11.14 0.29 -8.58
N MET A 59 12.25 -0.37 -8.22
CA MET A 59 13.26 -0.87 -9.18
C MET A 59 13.74 0.18 -10.20
N GLY A 60 13.90 1.43 -9.77
CA GLY A 60 14.31 2.55 -10.63
C GLY A 60 13.19 3.20 -11.44
N TYR A 61 11.94 2.71 -11.35
CA TYR A 61 10.78 3.30 -12.01
C TYR A 61 10.00 4.18 -11.05
N LYS A 62 9.69 5.41 -11.49
CA LYS A 62 8.83 6.34 -10.75
C LYS A 62 7.38 5.88 -10.82
N ILE A 63 6.74 5.81 -9.66
CA ILE A 63 5.33 5.43 -9.56
C ILE A 63 4.45 6.67 -9.76
N ALA A 64 3.50 6.57 -10.69
CA ALA A 64 2.45 7.55 -10.91
C ALA A 64 1.10 6.88 -10.64
N VAL A 65 0.36 7.41 -9.66
CA VAL A 65 -0.95 6.86 -9.29
C VAL A 65 -2.05 7.73 -9.89
N GLY A 66 -2.98 7.10 -10.62
CA GLY A 66 -4.12 7.75 -11.26
C GLY A 66 -3.89 8.27 -12.68
N GLU A 67 -2.69 8.15 -13.23
CA GLU A 67 -2.39 8.48 -14.64
C GLU A 67 -2.27 7.19 -15.46
N LYS A 68 -3.05 7.09 -16.55
CA LYS A 68 -3.02 5.95 -17.46
C LYS A 68 -1.67 5.95 -18.20
N VAL A 69 -0.75 5.08 -17.78
CA VAL A 69 0.53 4.92 -18.47
C VAL A 69 0.26 4.24 -19.82
N LEU A 70 0.23 5.02 -20.90
CA LEU A 70 0.27 4.48 -22.26
C LEU A 70 1.64 3.83 -22.46
N GLN A 71 1.71 2.50 -22.33
CA GLN A 71 2.89 1.75 -22.74
C GLN A 71 3.13 2.01 -24.22
N LYS A 72 4.21 2.72 -24.56
CA LYS A 72 4.71 2.76 -25.93
C LYS A 72 5.11 1.34 -26.28
N LYS A 73 4.37 0.69 -27.17
CA LYS A 73 4.76 -0.59 -27.75
C LYS A 73 6.18 -0.44 -28.29
N ALA A 74 7.11 -1.22 -27.72
CA ALA A 74 8.46 -1.29 -28.25
C ALA A 74 8.36 -1.89 -29.66
N ASN A 75 8.49 -1.05 -30.68
CA ASN A 75 8.59 -1.50 -32.06
C ASN A 75 9.97 -2.17 -32.18
N LYS A 76 10.01 -3.50 -32.13
CA LYS A 76 11.17 -4.27 -32.61
C LYS A 76 11.22 -4.06 -34.13
N LYS A 77 12.25 -3.34 -34.59
CA LYS A 77 12.71 -3.39 -35.98
C LYS A 77 13.43 -4.72 -36.23
#